data_AF-A0A941XWJ8-F1
#
_entry.id   AF-A0A941XWJ8-F1
#
_cell.length_a   1.000
_cell.length_b   1.000
_cell.length_c   1.000
_cell.angle_alpha   90.00
_cell.angle_beta   90.00
_cell.angle_gamma   90.00
#
_symmetry.space_group_name_H-M   'P 1'
#
loop_
_entity.id
_entity.type
_entity.pdbx_description
1 polymer ?
#
loop_
_entity_poly.entity_id
_entity_poly.type
_entity_poly.pdbx_seq_one_letter_code
_entity_poly.pdbx_strand_id
1 'polypeptide(L)'
;MNRTKINKARIGRYGSKLLSYMKEHNQNLYMELLFSGCLEDWLAEQNEICKEKICEYAQRIANARGITEELKARDQMAWVGAMNTIRAQAEEIVIEQILS
;
A
#
# COMPACT_ATOMS: atom_id res chain seq x y z
N MET A 1 -7.85 10.27 -27.20
CA MET A 1 -7.39 10.34 -25.81
C MET A 1 -6.99 8.93 -25.39
N ASN A 2 -5.70 8.59 -25.50
CA ASN A 2 -5.21 7.23 -25.25
C ASN A 2 -5.42 6.89 -23.77
N ARG A 3 -6.39 6.02 -23.48
CA ARG A 3 -6.46 5.34 -22.19
C ARG A 3 -5.29 4.37 -22.16
N THR A 4 -4.16 4.77 -21.57
CA THR A 4 -3.06 3.85 -21.28
C THR A 4 -3.67 2.67 -20.51
N LYS A 5 -3.76 1.50 -21.14
CA LYS A 5 -4.32 0.30 -20.53
C LYS A 5 -3.29 -0.22 -19.53
N ILE A 6 -3.27 0.37 -18.34
CA ILE A 6 -2.43 -0.13 -17.25
C ILE A 6 -2.99 -1.47 -16.79
N ASN A 7 -2.15 -2.50 -16.80
CA ASN A 7 -2.53 -3.82 -16.33
C ASN A 7 -2.65 -3.84 -14.79
N LYS A 8 -3.87 -3.63 -14.30
CA LYS A 8 -4.18 -3.64 -12.85
C LYS A 8 -3.79 -4.95 -12.15
N ALA A 9 -3.83 -6.08 -12.84
CA ALA A 9 -3.44 -7.37 -12.26
C ALA A 9 -1.93 -7.44 -12.02
N ARG A 10 -1.12 -6.77 -12.86
CA ARG A 10 0.34 -6.74 -12.75
C ARG A 10 0.83 -5.81 -11.64
N ILE A 11 0.23 -4.63 -11.51
CA ILE A 11 0.65 -3.63 -10.51
C ILE A 11 0.15 -3.92 -9.08
N GLY A 12 -0.85 -4.79 -8.94
CA GLY A 12 -1.42 -5.13 -7.65
C GLY A 12 -2.25 -4.02 -6.97
N ARG A 13 -2.69 -4.30 -5.74
CA ARG A 13 -3.56 -3.41 -4.94
C ARG A 13 -2.86 -2.10 -4.58
N TYR A 14 -1.62 -2.19 -4.09
CA TYR A 14 -0.89 -1.01 -3.62
C TYR A 14 -0.34 -0.21 -4.79
N GLY A 15 0.11 -0.85 -5.86
CA GLY A 15 0.46 -0.15 -7.10
C GLY A 15 -0.73 0.63 -7.68
N SER A 16 -1.95 0.09 -7.59
CA SER A 16 -3.16 0.83 -7.99
C SER A 16 -3.39 2.08 -7.13
N LYS A 17 -3.13 2.01 -5.82
CA LYS A 17 -3.24 3.17 -4.92
C LYS A 17 -2.15 4.21 -5.16
N LEU A 18 -0.90 3.79 -5.31
CA LEU A 18 0.21 4.66 -5.66
C LEU A 18 -0.06 5.40 -6.97
N LEU A 19 -0.62 4.71 -7.97
CA LEU A 19 -1.02 5.33 -9.24
C LEU A 19 -2.07 6.43 -9.05
N SER A 20 -3.13 6.18 -8.25
CA SER A 20 -4.13 7.19 -7.94
C SER A 20 -3.50 8.38 -7.21
N TYR A 21 -2.69 8.12 -6.19
CA TYR A 21 -2.02 9.16 -5.42
C TYR A 21 -1.09 10.01 -6.29
N MET A 22 -0.27 9.40 -7.15
CA MET A 22 0.60 10.14 -8.08
C MET A 22 -0.22 11.03 -9.03
N LYS A 23 -1.38 10.57 -9.51
CA LYS A 23 -2.23 11.40 -10.38
C LYS A 23 -2.84 12.61 -9.68
N GLU A 24 -3.13 12.48 -8.39
CA GLU A 24 -3.76 13.51 -7.57
C GLU A 24 -2.75 14.49 -6.99
N HIS A 25 -1.60 13.99 -6.52
CA HIS A 25 -0.62 14.76 -5.74
C HIS A 25 0.72 14.99 -6.43
N ASN A 26 1.14 14.11 -7.35
CA ASN A 26 2.46 14.18 -7.98
C ASN A 26 2.42 13.86 -9.49
N GLN A 27 1.75 14.74 -10.26
CA GLN A 27 1.56 14.55 -11.70
C GLN A 27 2.89 14.52 -12.48
N ASN A 28 3.93 15.20 -11.98
CA ASN A 28 5.24 15.23 -12.63
C ASN A 28 5.87 13.83 -12.66
N LEU A 29 5.93 13.15 -11.51
CA LEU A 29 6.46 11.78 -11.42
C LEU A 29 5.65 10.81 -12.28
N TYR A 30 4.32 10.94 -12.27
CA TYR A 30 3.46 10.12 -13.13
C TYR A 30 3.79 10.29 -14.62
N MET A 31 3.95 11.53 -15.08
CA MET A 31 4.25 11.81 -16.49
C MET A 31 5.66 11.33 -16.87
N GLU A 32 6.65 11.52 -16.00
CA GLU A 32 8.01 11.02 -16.20
C GLU A 32 8.05 9.50 -16.37
N LEU A 33 7.42 8.77 -15.46
CA LEU A 33 7.32 7.30 -15.53
C LEU A 33 6.50 6.82 -16.73
N LEU A 34 5.48 7.58 -17.13
CA LEU A 34 4.68 7.28 -18.32
C LEU A 34 5.50 7.46 -19.60
N PHE A 35 6.29 8.52 -19.70
CA PHE A 35 7.14 8.78 -20.88
C PHE A 35 8.34 7.86 -20.96
N SER A 36 8.90 7.42 -19.83
CA SER A 36 9.97 6.41 -19.80
C SER A 36 9.47 5.01 -20.15
N GLY A 37 8.15 4.77 -20.10
CA GLY A 37 7.55 3.47 -20.37
C GLY A 37 7.68 2.45 -19.22
N CYS A 38 8.31 2.84 -18.10
CA CYS A 38 8.58 1.96 -16.96
C CYS A 38 7.49 2.02 -15.87
N LEU A 39 6.39 2.75 -16.10
CA LEU A 39 5.35 2.97 -15.09
C LEU A 39 4.78 1.67 -14.49
N GLU A 40 4.46 0.67 -15.31
CA GLU A 40 3.87 -0.58 -14.79
C GLU A 40 4.85 -1.38 -13.94
N ASP A 41 6.12 -1.46 -14.37
CA ASP A 41 7.15 -2.20 -13.67
C ASP A 41 7.50 -1.54 -12.34
N TRP A 42 7.64 -0.21 -12.34
CA TRP A 42 7.85 0.56 -11.13
C TRP A 42 6.70 0.36 -10.14
N LEU A 43 5.45 0.43 -10.60
CA LEU A 43 4.28 0.21 -9.74
C LEU A 43 4.21 -1.22 -9.17
N ALA A 44 4.61 -2.22 -9.94
CA ALA A 44 4.64 -3.61 -9.49
C ALA A 44 5.74 -3.84 -8.43
N GLU A 45 6.92 -3.25 -8.63
CA GLU A 45 8.01 -3.29 -7.66
C GLU A 45 7.63 -2.57 -6.36
N GLN A 46 7.11 -1.35 -6.46
CA GLN A 46 6.65 -0.61 -5.28
C GLN A 46 5.50 -1.30 -4.57
N ASN A 47 4.65 -2.05 -5.27
CA ASN A 47 3.58 -2.83 -4.65
C ASN A 47 4.11 -3.92 -3.70
N GLU A 48 5.20 -4.60 -4.05
CA GLU A 48 5.82 -5.58 -3.14
C GLU A 48 6.48 -4.88 -1.94
N ILE A 49 7.20 -3.78 -2.18
CA ILE A 49 7.79 -2.97 -1.11
C ILE A 49 6.71 -2.45 -0.14
N CYS A 50 5.58 -1.96 -0.67
CA CYS A 50 4.44 -1.54 0.13
C CYS A 50 3.93 -2.69 1.01
N LYS A 51 3.74 -3.88 0.44
CA LYS A 51 3.24 -5.04 1.21
C LYS A 51 4.14 -5.35 2.38
N GLU A 52 5.45 -5.43 2.15
CA GLU A 52 6.44 -5.74 3.19
C GLU A 52 6.42 -4.67 4.28
N LYS A 53 6.57 -3.39 3.90
CA LYS A 53 6.57 -2.27 4.84
C LYS A 53 5.27 -2.19 5.65
N ILE A 54 4.12 -2.36 5.00
CA ILE A 54 2.82 -2.34 5.70
C ILE A 54 2.72 -3.48 6.69
N CYS A 55 3.21 -4.68 6.33
CA CYS A 55 3.19 -5.83 7.23
C CYS A 55 4.09 -5.59 8.45
N GLU A 56 5.30 -5.07 8.24
CA GLU A 56 6.22 -4.71 9.32
C GLU A 56 5.65 -3.62 10.23
N TYR A 57 5.13 -2.53 9.66
CA TYR A 57 4.49 -1.47 10.43
C TYR A 57 3.28 -1.97 11.21
N ALA A 58 2.44 -2.78 10.57
CA ALA A 58 1.27 -3.35 11.22
C ALA A 58 1.66 -4.24 12.40
N GLN A 59 2.69 -5.07 12.25
CA GLN A 59 3.19 -5.90 13.35
C GLN A 59 3.75 -5.06 14.50
N ARG A 60 4.50 -3.98 14.19
CA ARG A 60 5.04 -3.08 15.22
C ARG A 60 3.92 -2.39 16.00
N ILE A 61 2.88 -1.90 15.33
CA ILE A 61 1.73 -1.25 15.97
C ILE A 61 0.91 -2.27 16.76
N ALA A 62 0.69 -3.47 16.21
CA ALA A 62 -0.04 -4.54 16.90
C ALA A 62 0.65 -4.93 18.21
N ASN A 63 1.97 -5.13 18.17
CA ASN A 63 2.78 -5.41 19.36
C ASN A 63 2.70 -4.26 20.38
N ALA A 64 2.81 -3.01 19.94
CA ALA A 64 2.70 -1.84 20.82
C ALA A 64 1.32 -1.68 21.46
N ARG A 65 0.25 -2.12 20.78
CA ARG A 65 -1.13 -2.07 21.29
C ARG A 65 -1.57 -3.34 22.03
N GLY A 66 -0.68 -4.32 22.20
CA GLY A 66 -1.02 -5.60 22.82
C GLY A 66 -2.02 -6.44 22.02
N ILE A 67 -2.08 -6.23 20.70
CA ILE A 67 -2.93 -7.02 19.80
C ILE A 67 -2.15 -8.27 19.40
N THR A 68 -2.29 -9.29 20.22
CA THR A 68 -1.52 -10.52 20.15
C THR A 68 -2.37 -11.73 19.74
N GLU A 69 -1.73 -12.88 19.53
CA GLU A 69 -2.44 -14.14 19.25
C GLU A 69 -3.32 -14.56 20.43
N GLU A 70 -3.04 -14.13 21.66
CA GLU A 70 -3.93 -14.36 22.81
C GLU A 70 -5.26 -13.61 22.66
N LEU A 71 -5.24 -12.37 22.14
CA LEU A 71 -6.48 -11.65 21.79
C LEU A 71 -7.24 -12.39 20.69
N LYS A 72 -6.54 -12.90 19.68
CA LYS A 72 -7.15 -13.68 18.59
C LYS A 72 -7.81 -14.96 19.09
N ALA A 73 -7.21 -15.65 20.06
CA ALA A 73 -7.76 -16.85 20.66
C ALA A 73 -9.01 -16.55 21.52
N ARG A 74 -9.03 -15.39 22.18
CA ARG A 74 -10.15 -14.96 23.02
C ARG A 74 -11.31 -14.33 22.23
N ASP A 75 -10.99 -13.50 21.25
CA ASP A 75 -11.93 -12.75 20.43
C ASP A 75 -11.33 -12.49 19.03
N GLN A 76 -11.58 -13.45 18.13
CA GLN A 76 -11.10 -13.39 16.76
C GLN A 76 -11.69 -12.19 15.99
N MET A 77 -12.94 -11.80 16.25
CA MET A 77 -13.57 -10.68 15.55
C MET A 77 -12.95 -9.35 15.96
N ALA A 78 -12.71 -9.13 17.26
CA ALA A 78 -12.00 -7.96 17.74
C ALA A 78 -10.57 -7.90 17.20
N TRP A 79 -9.86 -9.04 17.14
CA TRP A 79 -8.52 -9.11 16.57
C TRP A 79 -8.50 -8.73 15.08
N VAL A 80 -9.40 -9.30 14.27
CA VAL A 80 -9.49 -8.97 12.83
C VAL A 80 -9.84 -7.50 12.64
N GLY A 81 -10.82 -6.97 13.40
CA GLY A 81 -11.21 -5.57 13.31
C GLY A 81 -10.05 -4.63 13.64
N ALA A 82 -9.32 -4.92 14.71
CA ALA A 82 -8.20 -4.08 15.12
C ALA A 82 -7.00 -4.20 14.16
N MET A 83 -6.69 -5.39 13.67
CA MET A 83 -5.62 -5.58 12.68
C MET A 83 -5.96 -4.89 11.35
N ASN A 84 -7.23 -4.85 10.95
CA ASN A 84 -7.67 -4.10 9.78
C ASN A 84 -7.44 -2.59 9.95
N THR A 85 -7.81 -2.03 11.12
CA THR A 85 -7.55 -0.61 11.42
C THR A 85 -6.06 -0.28 11.40
N ILE A 86 -5.23 -1.15 11.98
CA ILE A 86 -3.78 -0.98 11.98
C ILE A 86 -3.21 -1.04 10.56
N ARG A 87 -3.67 -1.99 9.73
CA ARG A 87 -3.25 -2.09 8.33
C ARG A 87 -3.67 -0.86 7.51
N ALA A 88 -4.85 -0.31 7.74
CA ALA A 88 -5.30 0.92 7.08
C ALA A 88 -4.38 2.10 7.43
N GLN A 89 -4.06 2.27 8.72
CA GLN A 89 -3.13 3.30 9.17
C GLN A 89 -1.72 3.12 8.58
N ALA A 90 -1.21 1.88 8.55
CA ALA A 90 0.09 1.59 7.96
C ALA A 90 0.10 1.83 6.43
N GLU A 91 -1.01 1.53 5.75
CA GLU A 91 -1.15 1.75 4.31
C GLU A 91 -1.06 3.24 3.94
N GLU A 92 -1.71 4.13 4.68
CA GLU A 92 -1.62 5.58 4.46
C GLU A 92 -0.19 6.09 4.63
N ILE A 93 0.46 5.72 5.75
CA ILE A 93 1.83 6.16 6.06
C ILE A 93 2.82 5.69 5.00
N VAL A 94 2.74 4.41 4.59
CA VAL A 94 3.69 3.83 3.63
C VAL A 94 3.52 4.42 2.23
N ILE A 95 2.27 4.67 1.79
CA ILE A 95 2.01 5.33 0.50
C ILE A 95 2.59 6.73 0.48
N GLU A 96 2.37 7.51 1.54
CA GLU A 96 2.93 8.86 1.68
C GLU A 96 4.46 8.82 1.70
N GLN A 97 5.08 7.88 2.44
CA GLN A 97 6.54 7.74 2.48
C GLN A 97 7.20 7.36 1.14
N ILE A 98 6.47 6.67 0.25
CA ILE A 98 7.01 6.26 -1.07
C ILE A 98 6.93 7.41 -2.08
N LEU A 99 5.97 8.32 -1.92
CA LEU A 99 5.66 9.36 -2.90
C LEU A 99 5.97 10.80 -2.43
N SER A 100 6.29 10.97 -1.14
CA SER A 100 6.87 12.18 -0.56
C SER A 100 8.34 12.35 -0.92
#